data_AF-C5M8G6-F1
#
_entry.id   AF-C5M8G6-F1
#
_cell.length_a   1.000
_cell.length_b   1.000
_cell.length_c   1.000
_cell.angle_alpha   90.00
_cell.angle_beta   90.00
_cell.angle_gamma   90.00
#
_symmetry.space_group_name_H-M   'P 1'
#
loop_
_entity.id
_entity.type
_entity.pdbx_description
1 polymer ?
#
loop_
_entity_poly.entity_id
_entity_poly.type
_entity_poly.pdbx_seq_one_letter_code
_entity_poly.pdbx_strand_id
1 'polypeptide(L)'
;MFRTTIRRVSTKSIPYEPIPKNKYNQNRSVFNFKPVPTEGLVYNPPAAIVKPYMQTPYVFLPPNDPRREFAKQNCIDPSIVKEMPVIREFKAAHQREYNVTAETITKIKQLIKEDPERWTSKAISKEFNIELVKLHYFLRGELEKKLKPQPKVISKRLLDRQKRRELWLRNEY
;
A
#
# COMPACT_ATOMS: atom_id res chain seq x y z
N MET A 1 -42.30 11.74 1.94
CA MET A 1 -41.66 11.66 0.60
C MET A 1 -40.45 12.58 0.56
N PHE A 2 -39.25 12.06 0.78
CA PHE A 2 -38.02 12.85 0.67
C PHE A 2 -37.66 13.03 -0.82
N ARG A 3 -37.66 14.28 -1.30
CA ARG A 3 -37.23 14.62 -2.66
C ARG A 3 -35.72 14.43 -2.76
N THR A 4 -35.27 13.34 -3.38
CA THR A 4 -33.87 13.10 -3.74
C THR A 4 -33.53 13.85 -5.02
N THR A 5 -33.60 15.19 -5.00
CA THR A 5 -33.09 16.00 -6.12
C THR A 5 -31.58 16.11 -6.02
N ILE A 6 -30.86 15.03 -6.34
CA ILE A 6 -29.45 15.11 -6.66
C ILE A 6 -29.38 15.82 -8.01
N ARG A 7 -29.02 17.10 -8.01
CA ARG A 7 -28.73 17.83 -9.25
C ARG A 7 -27.64 17.04 -9.97
N ARG A 8 -27.97 16.49 -11.16
CA ARG A 8 -26.97 15.93 -12.08
C ARG A 8 -26.11 17.08 -12.59
N VAL A 9 -25.06 17.43 -11.84
CA VAL A 9 -24.07 18.41 -12.30
C VAL A 9 -23.23 17.72 -13.37
N SER A 10 -23.36 18.17 -14.62
CA SER A 10 -22.51 17.72 -15.71
C SER A 10 -21.10 18.27 -15.50
N THR A 11 -20.10 17.40 -15.43
CA THR A 11 -18.70 17.81 -15.31
C THR A 11 -18.12 18.36 -16.62
N LYS A 12 -18.82 18.17 -17.75
CA LYS A 12 -18.35 18.60 -19.08
C LYS A 12 -18.29 20.12 -19.27
N SER A 13 -18.94 20.90 -18.41
CA SER A 13 -19.01 22.37 -18.51
C SER A 13 -18.24 23.10 -17.42
N ILE A 14 -17.55 22.39 -16.53
CA ILE A 14 -16.81 23.01 -15.42
C ILE A 14 -15.39 23.32 -15.93
N PRO A 15 -14.93 24.58 -15.91
CA PRO A 15 -13.57 24.91 -16.28
C PRO A 15 -12.56 24.20 -15.35
N TYR A 16 -11.52 23.62 -15.95
CA TYR A 16 -10.40 22.99 -15.26
C TYR A 16 -9.30 24.03 -15.02
N GLU A 17 -9.00 24.33 -13.75
CA GLU A 17 -7.94 25.27 -13.37
C GLU A 17 -7.00 24.57 -12.37
N PRO A 18 -5.88 23.96 -12.81
CA PRO A 18 -5.00 23.19 -11.92
C PRO A 18 -4.19 24.07 -10.97
N ILE A 19 -4.00 25.34 -11.33
CA ILE A 19 -3.31 26.34 -10.53
C ILE A 19 -4.19 27.59 -10.55
N PRO A 20 -4.55 28.15 -9.37
CA PRO A 20 -5.37 29.35 -9.33
C PRO A 20 -4.62 30.54 -9.97
N LYS A 21 -5.38 31.43 -10.62
CA LYS A 21 -4.83 32.62 -11.26
C LYS A 21 -4.26 33.57 -10.21
N ASN A 22 -2.96 33.85 -10.31
CA ASN A 22 -2.29 34.84 -9.46
C ASN A 22 -2.33 36.20 -10.18
N LYS A 23 -2.52 37.29 -9.43
CA LYS A 23 -2.39 38.65 -9.97
C LYS A 23 -0.98 38.94 -10.48
N TYR A 24 0.03 38.33 -9.87
CA TYR A 24 1.44 38.47 -10.23
C TYR A 24 1.94 37.34 -11.16
N ASN A 25 3.16 37.48 -11.66
CA ASN A 25 3.78 36.47 -12.52
C ASN A 25 4.01 35.15 -11.76
N GLN A 26 3.32 34.09 -12.17
CA GLN A 26 3.35 32.78 -11.49
C GLN A 26 4.76 32.21 -11.34
N ASN A 27 5.63 32.33 -12.36
CA ASN A 27 6.98 31.74 -12.31
C ASN A 27 7.93 32.49 -11.37
N ARG A 28 7.78 33.82 -11.25
CA ARG A 28 8.69 34.67 -10.47
C ARG A 28 8.21 34.94 -9.05
N SER A 29 6.91 34.78 -8.79
CA SER A 29 6.28 35.20 -7.53
C SER A 29 5.33 34.14 -6.97
N VAL A 30 5.76 32.86 -7.00
CA VAL A 30 4.99 31.73 -6.47
C VAL A 30 4.60 31.95 -5.00
N PHE A 31 5.55 32.41 -4.17
CA PHE A 31 5.31 32.63 -2.74
C PHE A 31 4.40 33.83 -2.44
N ASN A 32 4.42 34.87 -3.28
CA ASN A 32 3.55 36.03 -3.13
C ASN A 32 2.25 35.80 -3.92
N PHE A 33 1.41 34.92 -3.38
CA PHE A 33 0.16 34.54 -4.01
C PHE A 33 -0.96 35.54 -3.68
N LYS A 34 -1.49 36.22 -4.70
CA LYS A 34 -2.69 37.05 -4.61
C LYS A 34 -3.75 36.53 -5.59
N PRO A 35 -4.72 35.72 -5.11
CA PRO A 35 -5.70 35.08 -5.98
C PRO A 35 -6.57 36.10 -6.71
N VAL A 36 -6.83 35.85 -7.99
CA VAL A 36 -7.88 36.52 -8.76
C VAL A 36 -9.11 35.61 -8.75
N PRO A 37 -10.28 36.08 -8.29
CA PRO A 37 -11.48 35.25 -8.26
C PRO A 37 -11.92 34.89 -9.69
N THR A 38 -12.17 33.59 -9.92
CA THR A 38 -12.81 33.10 -11.14
C THR A 38 -14.32 33.03 -10.89
N GLU A 39 -15.13 33.51 -11.84
CA GLU A 39 -16.58 33.47 -11.73
C GLU A 39 -17.12 32.04 -11.94
N GLY A 40 -18.06 31.62 -11.09
CA GLY A 40 -18.74 30.33 -11.19
C GLY A 40 -18.03 29.16 -10.49
N LEU A 41 -18.47 27.94 -10.80
CA LEU A 41 -17.88 26.72 -10.27
C LEU A 41 -16.66 26.33 -11.11
N VAL A 42 -15.52 26.09 -10.47
CA VAL A 42 -14.26 25.69 -11.11
C VAL A 42 -13.79 24.38 -10.51
N TYR A 43 -13.26 23.48 -11.35
CA TYR A 43 -12.59 22.27 -10.88
C TYR A 43 -11.09 22.55 -10.76
N ASN A 44 -10.63 22.69 -9.52
CA ASN A 44 -9.24 22.95 -9.17
C ASN A 44 -8.71 21.76 -8.35
N PRO A 45 -8.12 20.73 -8.99
CA PRO A 45 -7.53 19.63 -8.26
C PRO A 45 -6.32 20.13 -7.45
N PRO A 46 -6.24 19.82 -6.15
CA PRO A 46 -5.13 20.27 -5.33
C PRO A 46 -3.81 19.64 -5.81
N ALA A 47 -2.77 20.47 -5.96
CA ALA A 47 -1.40 20.02 -6.24
C ALA A 47 -0.72 19.44 -4.98
N ALA A 48 -1.40 18.53 -4.29
CA ALA A 48 -0.95 17.92 -3.05
C ALA A 48 -1.26 16.41 -3.06
N ILE A 49 -0.54 15.66 -2.21
CA ILE A 49 -0.81 14.23 -2.03
C ILE A 49 -2.20 14.09 -1.41
N VAL A 50 -3.10 13.41 -2.13
CA VAL A 50 -4.46 13.17 -1.66
C VAL A 50 -4.45 12.08 -0.60
N LYS A 51 -4.97 12.41 0.58
CA LYS A 51 -5.08 11.45 1.67
C LYS A 51 -6.30 10.53 1.46
N PRO A 52 -6.22 9.22 1.81
CA PRO A 52 -7.31 8.27 1.55
C PRO A 52 -8.67 8.64 2.17
N TYR A 53 -8.67 9.37 3.29
CA TYR A 53 -9.90 9.84 3.94
C TYR A 53 -10.53 11.05 3.21
N MET A 54 -9.75 11.80 2.42
CA MET A 54 -10.26 12.92 1.62
C MET A 54 -10.87 12.43 0.32
N GLN A 55 -10.25 11.42 -0.31
CA GLN A 55 -10.73 10.82 -1.55
C GLN A 55 -10.60 9.30 -1.48
N THR A 56 -11.72 8.64 -1.24
CA THR A 56 -11.77 7.18 -1.19
C THR A 56 -11.78 6.59 -2.60
N PRO A 57 -10.86 5.67 -2.93
CA PRO A 57 -10.87 4.96 -4.22
C PRO A 57 -12.21 4.25 -4.45
N TYR A 58 -12.67 4.23 -5.71
CA TYR A 58 -13.99 3.67 -6.06
C TYR A 58 -14.18 2.19 -5.67
N VAL A 59 -13.07 1.43 -5.56
CA VAL A 59 -13.07 0.01 -5.17
C VAL A 59 -13.47 -0.17 -3.71
N PHE A 60 -13.19 0.82 -2.86
CA PHE A 60 -13.55 0.79 -1.44
C PHE A 60 -14.93 1.39 -1.15
N LEU A 61 -15.59 1.96 -2.16
CA LEU A 61 -16.96 2.44 -2.03
C LEU A 61 -17.97 1.28 -2.22
N PRO A 62 -19.04 1.23 -1.42
CA PRO A 62 -20.12 0.27 -1.63
C PRO A 62 -20.72 0.38 -3.04
N PRO A 63 -21.29 -0.71 -3.59
CA PRO A 63 -21.81 -0.72 -4.96
C PRO A 63 -22.94 0.30 -5.18
N ASN A 64 -23.72 0.58 -4.14
CA ASN A 64 -24.87 1.50 -4.18
C ASN A 64 -24.51 2.96 -3.83
N ASP A 65 -23.24 3.28 -3.57
CA ASP A 65 -22.83 4.65 -3.25
C ASP A 65 -22.83 5.53 -4.51
N PRO A 66 -23.62 6.62 -4.59
CA PRO A 66 -23.66 7.49 -5.76
C PRO A 66 -22.32 8.16 -6.07
N ARG A 67 -21.41 8.27 -5.09
CA ARG A 67 -20.06 8.82 -5.27
C ARG A 67 -19.15 7.91 -6.10
N ARG A 68 -19.53 6.64 -6.27
CA ARG A 68 -18.72 5.65 -6.99
C ARG A 68 -18.48 6.03 -8.45
N GLU A 69 -19.47 6.62 -9.12
CA GLU A 69 -19.32 7.09 -10.51
C GLU A 69 -18.35 8.26 -10.62
N PHE A 70 -18.35 9.19 -9.65
CA PHE A 70 -17.38 10.28 -9.60
C PHE A 70 -15.97 9.78 -9.27
N ALA A 71 -15.86 8.82 -8.34
CA ALA A 71 -14.57 8.26 -7.95
C ALA A 71 -13.86 7.52 -9.10
N LYS A 72 -14.60 6.89 -10.02
CA LYS A 72 -14.05 6.25 -11.23
C LYS A 72 -13.31 7.21 -12.16
N GLN A 73 -13.65 8.50 -12.14
CA GLN A 73 -12.98 9.51 -12.97
C GLN A 73 -11.53 9.74 -12.55
N ASN A 74 -11.17 9.38 -11.31
CA ASN A 74 -9.83 9.56 -10.75
C ASN A 74 -8.99 8.29 -10.83
N CYS A 75 -9.36 7.34 -11.70
CA CYS A 75 -8.55 6.15 -11.94
C CYS A 75 -7.27 6.52 -12.69
N ILE A 76 -6.15 5.91 -12.28
CA ILE A 76 -4.88 6.02 -12.99
C ILE A 76 -5.01 5.27 -14.32
N ASP A 77 -4.52 5.88 -15.39
CA ASP A 77 -4.54 5.28 -16.72
C ASP A 77 -3.76 3.95 -16.74
N PRO A 78 -4.30 2.89 -17.37
CA PRO A 78 -3.68 1.57 -17.38
C PRO A 78 -2.33 1.56 -18.12
N SER A 79 -2.10 2.49 -19.05
CA SER A 79 -0.80 2.71 -19.69
C SER A 79 0.28 3.11 -18.68
N ILE A 80 -0.04 4.05 -17.80
CA ILE A 80 0.86 4.50 -16.72
C ILE A 80 1.16 3.33 -15.79
N VAL A 81 0.14 2.56 -15.39
CA VAL A 81 0.31 1.39 -14.52
C VAL A 81 1.25 0.35 -15.13
N LYS A 82 1.21 0.16 -16.45
CA LYS A 82 2.10 -0.77 -17.17
C LYS A 82 3.57 -0.35 -17.13
N GLU A 83 3.85 0.95 -17.02
CA GLU A 83 5.21 1.50 -16.95
C GLU A 83 5.77 1.52 -15.52
N MET A 84 4.93 1.32 -14.50
CA MET A 84 5.37 1.36 -13.10
C MET A 84 6.27 0.16 -12.76
N PRO A 85 7.43 0.38 -12.09
CA PRO A 85 8.31 -0.71 -11.70
C PRO A 85 7.66 -1.57 -10.60
N VAL A 86 7.76 -2.89 -10.75
CA VAL A 86 7.24 -3.84 -9.77
C VAL A 86 8.19 -3.91 -8.57
N ILE A 87 7.80 -3.29 -7.45
CA ILE A 87 8.60 -3.30 -6.19
C ILE A 87 8.52 -4.67 -5.50
N ARG A 88 7.34 -5.31 -5.57
CA ARG A 88 7.09 -6.66 -5.04
C ARG A 88 6.14 -7.38 -5.97
N GLU A 89 6.57 -8.51 -6.50
CA GLU A 89 5.72 -9.36 -7.32
C GLU A 89 4.60 -9.95 -6.45
N PHE A 90 3.36 -9.69 -6.82
CA PHE A 90 2.20 -10.31 -6.21
C PHE A 90 1.68 -11.41 -7.13
N LYS A 91 1.82 -12.68 -6.71
CA LYS A 91 1.22 -13.82 -7.41
C LYS A 91 -0.30 -13.83 -7.15
N ALA A 92 -1.08 -13.63 -8.20
CA ALA A 92 -2.53 -13.74 -8.15
C ALA A 92 -2.94 -15.16 -7.72
N ALA A 93 -4.19 -15.34 -7.23
CA ALA A 93 -4.62 -16.62 -6.65
C ALA A 93 -4.39 -17.84 -7.56
N HIS A 94 -4.58 -17.70 -8.87
CA HIS A 94 -4.37 -18.75 -9.87
C HIS A 94 -2.89 -19.03 -10.19
N GLN A 95 -1.98 -18.14 -9.80
CA GLN A 95 -0.52 -18.29 -9.97
C GLN A 95 0.16 -18.76 -8.67
N ARG A 96 -0.61 -18.97 -7.59
CA ARG A 96 -0.04 -19.44 -6.32
C ARG A 96 0.29 -20.92 -6.45
N GLU A 97 1.53 -21.25 -6.12
CA GLU A 97 2.01 -22.64 -6.09
C GLU A 97 1.63 -23.30 -4.75
N TYR A 98 0.95 -24.44 -4.85
CA TYR A 98 0.49 -25.28 -3.74
C TYR A 98 1.19 -26.65 -3.75
N ASN A 99 2.53 -26.63 -3.84
CA ASN A 99 3.34 -27.85 -4.05
C ASN A 99 3.60 -28.64 -2.76
N VAL A 100 3.07 -28.20 -1.62
CA VAL A 100 3.37 -28.77 -0.31
C VAL A 100 2.24 -29.70 0.12
N THR A 101 2.54 -31.00 0.23
CA THR A 101 1.60 -32.01 0.72
C THR A 101 1.78 -32.25 2.23
N ALA A 102 0.81 -32.91 2.87
CA ALA A 102 0.92 -33.25 4.30
C ALA A 102 2.13 -34.16 4.58
N GLU A 103 2.42 -35.08 3.66
CA GLU A 103 3.54 -36.02 3.77
C GLU A 103 4.91 -35.33 3.72
N THR A 104 5.07 -34.31 2.88
CA THR A 104 6.32 -33.54 2.85
C THR A 104 6.51 -32.79 4.16
N ILE A 105 5.44 -32.24 4.74
CA ILE A 105 5.51 -31.58 6.05
C ILE A 105 5.91 -32.58 7.14
N THR A 106 5.33 -33.78 7.18
CA THR A 106 5.70 -34.78 8.20
C THR A 106 7.17 -35.19 8.08
N LYS A 107 7.68 -35.35 6.86
CA LYS A 107 9.10 -35.64 6.61
C LYS A 107 10.00 -34.49 7.08
N ILE A 108 9.63 -33.25 6.75
CA ILE A 108 10.36 -32.05 7.21
C ILE A 108 10.46 -32.01 8.74
N LYS A 109 9.36 -32.32 9.44
CA LYS A 109 9.33 -32.36 10.90
C LYS A 109 10.22 -33.46 11.49
N GLN A 110 10.28 -34.62 10.83
CA GLN A 110 11.18 -35.70 11.21
C GLN A 110 12.64 -35.29 11.06
N LEU A 111 13.02 -34.74 9.89
CA LEU A 111 14.39 -34.28 9.62
C LEU A 111 14.89 -33.24 10.64
N ILE A 112 14.02 -32.30 11.04
CA ILE A 112 14.37 -31.28 12.05
C ILE A 112 14.58 -31.91 13.43
N LYS A 113 13.79 -32.92 13.78
CA LYS A 113 13.94 -33.64 15.06
C LYS A 113 15.20 -34.50 15.09
N GLU A 114 15.58 -35.07 13.95
CA GLU A 114 16.81 -35.86 13.81
C GLU A 114 18.04 -34.98 13.99
N ASP A 115 18.24 -33.97 13.14
CA ASP A 115 19.44 -33.12 13.15
C ASP A 115 19.10 -31.63 12.92
N PRO A 116 18.76 -30.86 13.98
CA PRO A 116 18.36 -29.45 13.83
C PRO A 116 19.50 -28.53 13.36
N GLU A 117 20.76 -28.91 13.56
CA GLU A 117 21.92 -28.13 13.11
C GLU A 117 22.17 -28.28 11.61
N ARG A 118 22.01 -29.49 11.08
CA ARG A 118 22.14 -29.79 9.65
C ARG A 118 20.92 -29.29 8.89
N TRP A 119 19.73 -29.62 9.37
CA TRP A 119 18.44 -29.30 8.75
C TRP A 119 17.91 -27.95 9.19
N THR A 120 18.66 -26.89 8.88
CA THR A 120 18.18 -25.52 9.09
C THR A 120 17.01 -25.19 8.15
N SER A 121 16.16 -24.23 8.52
CA SER A 121 15.04 -23.77 7.66
C SER A 121 15.49 -23.40 6.24
N LYS A 122 16.72 -22.90 6.09
CA LYS A 122 17.32 -22.57 4.79
C LYS A 122 17.67 -23.81 3.97
N ALA A 123 18.24 -24.83 4.61
CA ALA A 123 18.56 -26.10 3.95
C ALA A 123 17.28 -26.79 3.45
N ILE A 124 16.27 -26.89 4.31
CA ILE A 124 14.98 -27.50 3.99
C ILE A 124 14.25 -26.71 2.89
N SER A 125 14.25 -25.37 2.99
CA SER A 125 13.68 -24.50 1.96
C SER A 125 14.28 -24.78 0.58
N LYS A 126 15.60 -25.00 0.52
CA LYS A 126 16.31 -25.32 -0.72
C LYS A 126 16.03 -26.72 -1.23
N GLU A 127 15.99 -27.71 -0.34
CA GLU A 127 15.79 -29.12 -0.71
C GLU A 127 14.37 -29.39 -1.23
N PHE A 128 13.35 -28.87 -0.54
CA PHE A 128 11.95 -29.07 -0.91
C PHE A 128 11.42 -27.96 -1.83
N ASN A 129 12.25 -26.99 -2.20
CA ASN A 129 11.88 -25.81 -2.99
C ASN A 129 10.63 -25.08 -2.43
N ILE A 130 10.65 -24.81 -1.12
CA ILE A 130 9.56 -24.14 -0.39
C ILE A 130 10.04 -22.77 0.06
N GLU A 131 9.25 -21.73 -0.14
CA GLU A 131 9.52 -20.38 0.40
C GLU A 131 9.70 -20.41 1.93
N LEU A 132 10.76 -19.77 2.43
CA LEU A 132 11.07 -19.69 3.87
C LEU A 132 9.90 -19.20 4.74
N VAL A 133 9.12 -18.24 4.22
CA VAL A 133 7.96 -17.69 4.95
C VAL A 133 6.87 -18.74 5.15
N LYS A 134 6.60 -19.56 4.12
CA LYS A 134 5.65 -20.68 4.20
C LYS A 134 6.13 -21.75 5.18
N LEU A 135 7.42 -22.09 5.10
CA LEU A 135 8.05 -23.07 5.99
C LEU A 135 7.94 -22.64 7.47
N HIS A 136 8.24 -21.38 7.78
CA HIS A 136 8.10 -20.83 9.14
C HIS A 136 6.65 -20.90 9.66
N TYR A 137 5.66 -20.77 8.76
CA TYR A 137 4.26 -20.92 9.14
C TYR A 137 3.92 -22.37 9.53
N PHE A 138 4.36 -23.35 8.74
CA PHE A 138 4.14 -24.78 9.04
C PHE A 138 4.83 -25.24 10.34
N LEU A 139 5.98 -24.67 10.67
CA LEU A 139 6.78 -25.05 11.83
C LEU A 139 6.58 -24.17 13.07
N ARG A 140 5.60 -23.26 13.05
CA ARG A 140 5.42 -22.24 14.10
C ARG A 140 5.34 -22.79 15.53
N GLY A 141 4.85 -24.01 15.70
CA GLY A 141 4.72 -24.69 16.99
C GLY A 141 5.89 -25.58 17.38
N GLU A 142 6.77 -25.95 16.45
CA GLU A 142 7.86 -26.92 16.70
C GLU A 142 9.20 -26.25 16.92
N LEU A 143 9.39 -25.04 16.38
CA LEU A 143 10.61 -24.28 16.61
C LEU A 143 10.59 -23.67 18.02
N GLU A 144 11.50 -24.13 18.86
CA GLU A 144 11.74 -23.51 20.16
C GLU A 144 12.08 -22.03 19.97
N LYS A 145 11.34 -21.16 20.68
CA LYS A 145 11.63 -19.73 20.72
C LYS A 145 12.90 -19.51 21.55
N LYS A 146 14.07 -19.57 20.91
CA LYS A 146 15.32 -19.16 21.54
C LYS A 146 15.21 -17.67 21.90
N LEU A 147 15.21 -17.37 23.20
CA LEU A 147 15.26 -16.00 23.69
C LEU A 147 16.61 -15.41 23.29
N LYS A 148 16.61 -14.48 22.33
CA LYS A 148 17.83 -13.75 21.99
C LYS A 148 18.17 -12.84 23.16
N PRO A 149 19.43 -12.83 23.65
CA PRO A 149 19.82 -11.91 24.70
C PRO A 149 19.61 -10.48 24.19
N GLN A 150 18.91 -9.66 24.98
CA GLN A 150 18.72 -8.26 24.63
C GLN A 150 20.07 -7.56 24.64
N PRO A 151 20.42 -6.78 23.60
CA PRO A 151 21.67 -6.03 23.60
C PRO A 151 21.65 -5.02 24.76
N LYS A 152 22.71 -5.00 25.57
CA LYS A 152 22.84 -4.06 26.71
C LYS A 152 22.86 -2.59 26.26
N VAL A 153 23.36 -2.33 25.05
CA VAL A 153 23.41 -1.00 24.44
C VAL A 153 22.86 -1.07 23.02
N ILE A 154 21.83 -0.27 22.75
CA ILE A 154 21.25 -0.12 21.42
C ILE A 154 21.76 1.20 20.84
N SER A 155 22.33 1.17 19.63
CA SER A 155 22.79 2.41 19.01
C SER A 155 21.61 3.35 18.71
N LYS A 156 21.81 4.65 18.93
CA LYS A 156 20.81 5.70 18.66
C LYS A 156 20.23 5.58 17.24
N ARG A 157 21.07 5.27 16.26
CA ARG A 157 20.67 5.07 14.86
C ARG A 157 19.64 3.94 14.67
N LEU A 158 19.79 2.83 15.39
CA LEU A 158 18.84 1.71 15.31
C LEU A 158 17.50 2.11 15.93
N LEU A 159 17.54 2.81 17.07
CA LEU A 159 16.37 3.30 17.76
C LEU A 159 15.59 4.32 16.89
N ASP A 160 16.29 5.26 16.26
CA ASP A 160 15.69 6.24 15.35
C ASP A 160 15.11 5.60 14.09
N ARG A 161 15.73 4.52 13.57
CA ARG A 161 15.17 3.74 12.46
C ARG A 161 13.88 3.04 12.86
N GLN A 162 13.85 2.45 14.07
CA GLN A 162 12.65 1.80 14.58
C GLN A 162 11.52 2.82 14.77
N LYS A 163 11.81 3.96 15.40
CA LYS A 163 10.84 5.07 15.57
C LYS A 163 10.28 5.53 14.23
N ARG A 164 11.12 5.78 13.23
CA ARG A 164 10.64 6.18 11.89
C ARG A 164 9.70 5.15 11.27
N ARG A 165 10.00 3.86 11.41
CA ARG A 165 9.09 2.80 10.95
C ARG A 165 7.74 2.85 11.68
N GLU A 166 7.75 3.08 12.99
CA GLU A 166 6.53 3.20 13.78
C GLU A 166 5.71 4.44 13.40
N LEU A 167 6.35 5.60 13.21
CA LEU A 167 5.72 6.82 12.72
C LEU A 167 5.07 6.61 11.34
N TRP A 168 5.76 5.92 10.42
CA TRP A 168 5.22 5.57 9.10
C TRP A 168 3.96 4.71 9.20
N LEU A 169 3.97 3.70 10.08
CA LEU A 169 2.80 2.84 10.28
C LEU A 169 1.62 3.57 10.93
N ARG A 170 1.88 4.65 11.69
CA ARG A 170 0.85 5.51 12.29
C ARG A 170 0.42 6.66 11.38
N ASN A 171 1.03 6.82 10.20
CA ASN A 171 0.85 7.97 9.30
C ASN A 171 1.19 9.32 9.96
N GLU A 172 2.21 9.35 10.83
CA GLU A 172 2.71 10.55 11.53
C GLU A 172 3.93 11.20 10.83
N TYR A 173 4.35 10.67 9.68
CA TYR A 173 5.52 11.09 8.92
C TYR A 173 5.20 11.21 7.43
#